data_AF-A0A0Z8HMS7-F1
#
_entry.id   AF-A0A0Z8HMS7-F1
#
_cell.length_a   1.000
_cell.length_b   1.000
_cell.length_c   1.000
_cell.angle_alpha   90.00
_cell.angle_beta   90.00
_cell.angle_gamma   90.00
#
_symmetry.space_group_name_H-M   'P 1'
#
loop_
_entity.id
_entity.type
_entity.pdbx_description
1 polymer ?
#
loop_
_entity_poly.entity_id
_entity_poly.type
_entity_poly.pdbx_seq_one_letter_code
_entity_poly.pdbx_strand_id
1 'polypeptide(L)'
;MKSSRVALILCYDERVEVEKGVWEKQIIEKKVKAEKEKIYQRRLDKAMADGQVITARFLVRSNYVADNLDYVKYQGKDYKVNVGTESDDSHYTVIELGELK
;
A
#
# COMPACT_ATOMS: atom_id res chain seq x y z
N MET A 1 -22.87 -8.27 6.08
CA MET A 1 -21.54 -8.17 6.75
C MET A 1 -21.26 -6.70 7.05
N LYS A 2 -20.91 -6.33 8.30
CA LYS A 2 -20.40 -4.98 8.57
C LYS A 2 -19.12 -4.81 7.77
N SER A 3 -19.13 -3.93 6.77
CA SER A 3 -17.92 -3.55 6.04
C SER A 3 -16.96 -2.92 7.05
N SER A 4 -15.91 -3.64 7.46
CA SER A 4 -14.87 -3.13 8.35
C SER A 4 -13.94 -2.22 7.56
N ARG A 5 -14.47 -1.06 7.16
CA ARG A 5 -13.69 -0.03 6.48
C ARG A 5 -12.71 0.56 7.47
N VAL A 6 -11.45 0.64 7.06
CA VAL A 6 -10.36 1.25 7.82
C VAL A 6 -9.81 2.43 7.03
N ALA A 7 -9.21 3.38 7.75
CA ALA A 7 -8.41 4.42 7.13
C ALA A 7 -6.96 3.93 6.96
N LEU A 8 -6.41 4.15 5.78
CA LEU A 8 -4.98 4.00 5.49
C LEU A 8 -4.44 5.36 5.04
N ILE A 9 -3.14 5.57 5.24
CA ILE A 9 -2.42 6.69 4.63
C ILE A 9 -1.40 6.08 3.68
N LEU A 10 -1.57 6.34 2.39
CA LEU A 10 -0.63 5.93 1.35
C LEU A 10 0.44 7.03 1.24
N CYS A 11 1.71 6.68 1.38
CA CYS A 11 2.83 7.63 1.38
C CYS A 11 3.67 7.41 0.12
N TYR A 12 3.60 8.35 -0.81
CA TYR A 12 4.29 8.29 -2.10
C TYR A 12 5.60 9.06 -2.04
N ASP A 13 6.67 8.49 -2.61
CA ASP A 13 7.92 9.22 -2.87
C ASP A 13 7.77 9.96 -4.19
N GLU A 14 7.66 11.28 -4.14
CA GLU A 14 7.64 12.14 -5.31
C GLU A 14 8.91 12.98 -5.39
N ARG A 15 9.35 13.24 -6.62
CA ARG A 15 10.44 14.17 -6.89
C ARG A 15 9.85 15.47 -7.40
N VAL A 16 10.13 16.55 -6.70
CA VAL A 16 9.68 17.89 -7.07
C VAL A 16 10.90 18.72 -7.46
N GLU A 17 10.80 19.41 -8.59
CA GLU A 17 11.82 20.37 -9.02
C GLU A 17 11.65 21.64 -8.17
N VAL A 18 12.62 21.90 -7.29
CA VAL A 18 12.60 23.06 -6.37
C VAL A 18 13.30 24.27 -6.98
N GLU A 19 14.28 24.02 -7.85
CA GLU A 19 14.99 25.01 -8.65
C GLU A 19 15.35 24.38 -10.00
N LYS A 20 15.67 25.18 -11.01
CA LYS A 20 15.99 24.70 -12.35
C LYS A 20 17.10 23.64 -12.32
N GLY A 21 16.74 22.38 -12.53
CA GLY A 21 17.63 21.22 -12.49
C GLY A 21 17.89 20.61 -11.10
N VAL A 22 17.33 21.15 -10.01
CA VAL A 22 17.46 20.65 -8.64
C VAL A 22 16.15 19.96 -8.23
N TRP A 23 16.26 18.69 -7.89
CA TRP A 23 15.12 17.84 -7.54
C TRP A 23 15.24 17.35 -6.11
N GLU A 24 14.24 17.66 -5.29
CA GLU A 24 14.15 17.16 -3.92
C GLU A 24 13.11 16.04 -3.82
N LYS A 25 13.35 15.14 -2.85
CA LYS A 25 12.38 14.10 -2.50
C LYS A 25 11.36 14.65 -1.51
N GLN A 26 10.09 14.43 -1.80
CA GLN A 26 8.98 14.79 -0.93
C GLN A 26 8.05 13.60 -0.76
N ILE A 27 7.63 13.36 0.49
CA ILE A 27 6.59 12.36 0.77
C ILE A 27 5.22 13.02 0.65
N ILE A 28 4.37 12.48 -0.23
CA ILE A 28 2.96 12.88 -0.34
C ILE A 28 2.08 11.86 0.38
N GLU A 29 1.32 12.34 1.36
CA GLU A 29 0.38 11.52 2.12
C GLU A 29 -1.04 11.60 1.53
N LYS A 30 -1.60 10.44 1.17
CA LYS A 30 -2.97 10.31 0.69
C LYS A 30 -3.79 9.43 1.60
N LYS A 31 -4.77 10.02 2.28
CA LYS A 31 -5.71 9.29 3.14
C LYS A 31 -6.76 8.58 2.30
N VAL A 32 -6.92 7.28 2.51
CA VAL A 32 -7.85 6.43 1.75
C VAL A 32 -8.70 5.57 2.67
N LYS A 33 -9.90 5.22 2.20
CA LYS A 33 -10.75 4.20 2.84
C LYS A 33 -10.46 2.86 2.19
N ALA A 34 -10.18 1.86 3.01
CA ALA A 34 -9.88 0.51 2.56
C ALA A 34 -10.71 -0.52 3.31
N GLU A 35 -10.93 -1.68 2.68
CA GLU A 35 -11.57 -2.84 3.28
C GLU A 35 -10.49 -3.85 3.64
N LYS A 36 -10.44 -4.27 4.92
CA LYS A 36 -9.45 -5.27 5.37
C LYS A 36 -9.88 -6.65 4.86
N GLU A 37 -9.01 -7.29 4.11
CA GLU A 37 -9.24 -8.60 3.53
C GLU A 37 -8.61 -9.70 4.38
N LYS A 38 -9.21 -10.89 4.34
CA LYS A 38 -8.62 -12.08 4.94
C LYS A 38 -7.42 -12.52 4.09
N ILE A 39 -6.31 -12.82 4.73
CA ILE A 39 -5.17 -13.44 4.06
C ILE A 39 -5.35 -14.96 4.13
N TYR A 40 -5.46 -15.61 2.98
CA TYR A 40 -5.57 -17.06 2.89
C TYR A 40 -4.20 -17.73 3.06
N GLN A 41 -4.18 -18.92 3.66
CA GLN A 41 -2.94 -19.66 3.97
C GLN A 41 -2.03 -19.79 2.73
N ARG A 42 -2.61 -20.15 1.58
CA ARG A 42 -1.87 -20.25 0.31
C ARG A 42 -1.09 -18.98 -0.06
N ARG A 43 -1.62 -17.78 0.23
CA ARG A 43 -0.90 -16.51 -0.04
C ARG A 43 0.22 -16.28 0.97
N LEU A 44 0.00 -16.63 2.24
CA LEU A 44 1.04 -16.60 3.29
C LEU A 44 2.19 -17.54 2.94
N ASP A 45 1.89 -18.79 2.55
CA ASP A 45 2.90 -19.78 2.17
C ASP A 45 3.73 -19.29 0.98
N LYS A 46 3.07 -18.70 -0.03
CA LYS A 46 3.77 -18.09 -1.16
C LYS A 46 4.67 -16.93 -0.73
N ALA A 47 4.16 -16.00 0.07
CA ALA A 47 4.96 -14.89 0.56
C ALA A 47 6.18 -15.37 1.37
N MET A 48 6.00 -16.37 2.22
CA MET A 48 7.08 -16.98 2.99
C MET A 48 8.14 -17.62 2.08
N ALA A 49 7.72 -18.32 1.02
CA ALA A 49 8.64 -18.86 0.01
C ALA A 49 9.40 -17.76 -0.74
N ASP A 50 8.76 -16.60 -0.96
CA ASP A 50 9.37 -15.41 -1.57
C ASP A 50 10.20 -14.58 -0.57
N GLY A 51 10.34 -15.02 0.70
CA GLY A 51 11.07 -14.29 1.75
C GLY A 51 10.36 -13.04 2.27
N GLN A 52 9.06 -12.92 2.02
CA GLN A 52 8.22 -11.77 2.40
C GLN A 52 7.33 -12.11 3.60
N VAL A 53 7.15 -11.14 4.50
CA VAL A 53 6.16 -11.20 5.58
C VAL A 53 4.91 -10.45 5.16
N ILE A 54 3.70 -11.02 5.27
CA ILE A 54 2.46 -10.27 5.08
C ILE A 54 1.80 -10.02 6.44
N THR A 55 1.72 -8.76 6.84
CA THR A 55 1.08 -8.34 8.10
C THR A 55 -0.42 -8.08 7.93
N ALA A 56 -0.80 -7.45 6.82
CA ALA A 56 -2.19 -7.14 6.53
C ALA A 56 -2.42 -7.04 5.01
N ARG A 57 -3.67 -7.24 4.59
CA ARG A 57 -4.09 -7.08 3.20
C ARG A 57 -5.33 -6.20 3.15
N PHE A 58 -5.34 -5.28 2.20
CA PHE A 58 -6.40 -4.30 2.04
C PHE A 58 -6.86 -4.21 0.60
N LEU A 59 -8.15 -3.97 0.43
CA LEU A 59 -8.76 -3.60 -0.83
C LEU A 59 -9.11 -2.11 -0.77
N VAL A 60 -8.50 -1.31 -1.65
CA VAL A 60 -8.76 0.13 -1.76
C VAL A 60 -9.58 0.37 -3.02
N ARG A 61 -10.70 1.10 -2.91
CA ARG A 61 -11.52 1.50 -4.08
C ARG A 61 -10.78 2.59 -4.86
N SER A 62 -10.59 2.38 -6.17
CA SER A 62 -9.75 3.15 -7.13
C SER A 62 -8.43 2.47 -7.48
N ASN A 63 -7.93 2.76 -8.67
CA ASN A 63 -6.55 2.51 -9.06
C ASN A 63 -5.66 3.53 -8.38
N TYR A 64 -4.82 3.05 -7.47
CA TYR A 64 -3.72 3.80 -6.91
C TYR A 64 -2.45 3.23 -7.52
N VAL A 65 -1.68 4.08 -8.18
CA VAL A 65 -0.44 3.70 -8.85
C VAL A 65 0.56 3.23 -7.80
N ALA A 66 0.83 1.93 -7.75
CA ALA A 66 1.72 1.34 -6.76
C ALA A 66 3.20 1.69 -6.99
N ASP A 67 3.57 2.09 -8.22
CA ASP A 67 4.97 2.27 -8.63
C ASP A 67 5.74 3.30 -7.81
N ASN A 68 5.08 4.34 -7.30
CA ASN A 68 5.71 5.38 -6.47
C ASN A 68 5.29 5.30 -4.99
N LEU A 69 4.57 4.24 -4.60
CA LEU A 69 4.12 4.07 -3.22
C LEU A 69 5.29 3.54 -2.37
N ASP A 70 5.84 4.39 -1.50
CA ASP A 70 6.99 4.05 -0.66
C ASP A 70 6.57 3.23 0.57
N TYR A 71 5.56 3.69 1.31
CA TYR A 71 5.06 2.98 2.49
C TYR A 71 3.59 3.32 2.79
N VAL A 72 3.01 2.59 3.75
CA VAL A 72 1.64 2.83 4.21
C VAL A 72 1.61 3.01 5.72
N LYS A 73 0.93 4.07 6.19
CA LYS A 73 0.61 4.25 7.60
C LYS A 73 -0.69 3.55 7.93
N TYR A 74 -0.63 2.61 8.87
CA TYR A 74 -1.79 1.91 9.40
C TYR A 74 -1.70 1.83 10.92
N GLN A 75 -2.75 2.26 11.61
CA GLN A 75 -2.80 2.31 13.08
C GLN A 75 -1.61 3.06 13.72
N GLY A 76 -1.16 4.14 13.07
CA GLY A 76 -0.05 4.98 13.56
C GLY A 76 1.33 4.37 13.39
N LYS A 77 1.47 3.29 12.61
CA LYS A 77 2.74 2.67 12.28
C LYS A 77 2.97 2.64 10.78
N ASP A 78 4.24 2.68 10.39
CA ASP A 78 4.67 2.72 9.00
C ASP A 78 5.07 1.30 8.56
N TYR A 79 4.44 0.81 7.49
CA TYR A 79 4.68 -0.52 6.95
C TYR A 79 5.21 -0.44 5.53
N LYS A 80 6.15 -1.31 5.20
CA LYS A 80 6.57 -1.52 3.81
C LYS A 80 5.41 -2.07 2.99
N VAL A 81 5.40 -1.80 1.69
CA VAL A 81 4.42 -2.37 0.75
C VAL A 81 5.08 -3.52 0.01
N ASN A 82 4.51 -4.72 0.11
CA ASN A 82 5.04 -5.88 -0.62
C ASN A 82 4.49 -5.97 -2.03
N VAL A 83 3.19 -5.66 -2.19
CA VAL A 83 2.47 -5.76 -3.46
C VAL A 83 1.36 -4.72 -3.50
N GLY A 84 1.32 -3.95 -4.60
CA GLY A 84 0.16 -3.20 -5.05
C GLY A 84 -0.32 -3.80 -6.37
N THR A 85 -1.33 -4.66 -6.34
CA THR A 85 -1.91 -5.22 -7.57
C THR A 85 -3.18 -4.46 -7.92
N GLU A 86 -3.19 -3.80 -9.08
CA GLU A 86 -4.40 -3.23 -9.64
C GLU A 86 -5.29 -4.36 -10.18
N SER A 87 -6.58 -4.26 -9.93
CA SER A 87 -7.57 -5.18 -10.52
C SER A 87 -7.68 -4.92 -12.02
N ASP A 88 -7.86 -5.98 -12.82
CA ASP A 88 -7.98 -5.89 -14.29
C ASP A 88 -9.17 -4.99 -14.73
N ASP A 89 -10.19 -4.86 -13.88
CA ASP A 89 -11.36 -4.00 -14.08
C ASP A 89 -11.18 -2.55 -13.59
N SER A 90 -9.98 -2.20 -13.09
CA SER A 90 -9.63 -0.87 -12.59
C SER A 90 -10.50 -0.32 -11.45
N HIS A 91 -11.23 -1.18 -10.75
CA HIS A 91 -12.11 -0.74 -9.67
C HIS A 91 -11.42 -0.72 -8.30
N TYR A 92 -10.38 -1.53 -8.12
CA TYR A 92 -9.73 -1.72 -6.83
C TYR A 92 -8.22 -1.94 -6.96
N THR A 93 -7.50 -1.48 -5.94
CA THR A 93 -6.09 -1.80 -5.71
C THR A 93 -5.98 -2.68 -4.47
N VAL A 94 -5.30 -3.82 -4.60
CA VAL A 94 -4.94 -4.67 -3.46
C VAL A 94 -3.60 -4.21 -2.92
N ILE A 95 -3.56 -3.86 -1.64
CA ILE A 95 -2.33 -3.46 -0.93
C ILE A 95 -2.02 -4.51 0.13
N GLU A 96 -0.85 -5.14 0.00
CA GLU A 96 -0.31 -6.05 1.02
C GLU A 96 0.80 -5.35 1.81
N LEU A 97 0.59 -5.23 3.12
CA LEU A 97 1.56 -4.66 4.05
C LEU A 97 2.57 -5.71 4.47
N GLY A 98 3.84 -5.30 4.42
CA GLY A 98 4.99 -6.06 4.82
C GLY A 98 5.32 -5.96 6.29
N GLU A 99 6.62 -5.96 6.57
CA GLU A 99 7.18 -5.61 7.87
C GLU A 99 7.04 -4.10 8.16
N LEU A 100 7.31 -3.74 9.41
CA LEU A 100 7.45 -2.33 9.80
C LEU A 100 8.65 -1.71 9.07
N LYS A 101 8.49 -0.47 8.62
CA LYS A 101 9.54 0.30 7.96
C LYS A 101 10.56 0.82 8.97
#